data_AF-A0A9W8WXX3-F1
#
_entry.id   AF-A0A9W8WXX3-F1
#
_cell.length_a   1.000
_cell.length_b   1.000
_cell.length_c   1.000
_cell.angle_alpha   90.00
_cell.angle_beta   90.00
_cell.angle_gamma   90.00
#
_symmetry.space_group_name_H-M   'P 1'
#
loop_
_entity.id
_entity.type
_entity.pdbx_description
1 polymer ?
#
loop_
_entity_poly.entity_id
_entity_poly.type
_entity_poly.pdbx_seq_one_letter_code
_entity_poly.pdbx_strand_id
1 'polypeptide(L)'
;MSSLPEVVIGDIPPSVKAPSDPIALAAYLEEHRQVPYPPQWRLGPVIKKYHAQTSIKANSDWLDTPESSAWLTQRRSEKSSVSPSVAFSFNFKKIGGKYRDPRFSWVMQCNNNESETKKRESTWSYELRLDLRSGVRKTEILNPSGGKLNILTTYVHASNYDSLRFVANDGRSYIWVSHMPLSSSNGRRYDVLRHALFVANNTNIDPLYGEIVADHTYWDGFDDDHRVHEDIICMECQTKPIVGQRWKCKTCPDHNICGLCHLNGAQSSIEPGCKLSLTCLPDETLTIRSPAVSHALVIASLQVLKDWQKDQIRKYRSKDPWGFMNTEEEARQHDLGRLSYWRGSDLGKKHLDAPLRVRSRSETGEAMQNPNGIGTALGGLADAGLALAARGQQGGYEGHHGGHHHTYAGDGGGGGGDGGGGGG
;
A
#
# COMPACT_ATOMS: atom_id res chain seq x y z
N MET A 1 36.39 -15.97 24.65
CA MET A 1 36.17 -15.21 23.40
C MET A 1 35.07 -15.93 22.64
N SER A 2 33.83 -15.44 22.75
CA SER A 2 32.69 -16.05 22.05
C SER A 2 32.80 -15.67 20.57
N SER A 3 33.00 -16.67 19.70
CA SER A 3 32.99 -16.48 18.25
C SER A 3 31.64 -15.92 17.84
N LEU A 4 31.59 -14.65 17.46
CA LEU A 4 30.41 -14.07 16.84
C LEU A 4 30.14 -14.85 15.54
N PRO A 5 28.87 -15.18 15.23
CA PRO A 5 28.54 -15.89 14.01
C PRO A 5 29.03 -15.08 12.81
N GLU A 6 29.71 -15.77 11.90
CA GLU A 6 30.15 -15.24 10.61
C GLU A 6 28.94 -14.58 9.94
N VAL A 7 29.01 -13.25 9.78
CA VAL A 7 27.93 -12.48 9.14
C VAL A 7 27.89 -12.96 7.69
N VAL A 8 26.90 -13.79 7.38
CA VAL A 8 26.59 -14.16 5.99
C VAL A 8 26.25 -12.85 5.29
N ILE A 9 27.19 -12.34 4.51
CA ILE A 9 26.97 -11.23 3.56
C ILE A 9 26.11 -11.82 2.44
N GLY A 10 24.83 -12.03 2.75
CA GLY A 10 23.86 -12.60 1.83
C GLY A 10 23.51 -11.57 0.76
N ASP A 11 23.84 -11.90 -0.48
CA ASP A 11 23.13 -11.58 -1.72
C ASP A 11 22.52 -10.17 -1.79
N ILE A 12 23.36 -9.12 -1.77
CA ILE A 12 22.94 -7.89 -2.45
C ILE A 12 23.09 -8.20 -3.94
N PRO A 13 22.00 -8.25 -4.72
CA PRO A 13 22.10 -8.48 -6.16
C PRO A 13 23.06 -7.45 -6.77
N PRO A 14 23.81 -7.80 -7.83
CA PRO A 14 24.66 -6.84 -8.51
C PRO A 14 23.84 -5.57 -8.81
N SER A 15 24.39 -4.41 -8.43
CA SER A 15 23.71 -3.11 -8.53
C SER A 15 23.46 -2.77 -9.99
N VAL A 16 22.34 -3.25 -10.55
CA VAL A 16 21.86 -2.80 -11.85
C VAL A 16 21.39 -1.35 -11.70
N LYS A 17 21.91 -0.45 -12.53
CA LYS A 17 21.54 0.97 -12.49
C LYS A 17 20.04 1.08 -12.77
N ALA A 18 19.30 1.63 -11.81
CA ALA A 18 17.88 1.90 -11.97
C ALA A 18 17.65 2.75 -13.24
N PRO A 19 16.73 2.35 -14.13
CA PRO A 19 16.37 3.19 -15.26
C PRO A 19 15.80 4.53 -14.78
N SER A 20 16.14 5.61 -15.48
CA SER A 20 15.65 6.95 -15.17
C SER A 20 14.28 7.24 -15.79
N ASP A 21 13.92 6.53 -16.85
CA ASP A 21 12.66 6.72 -17.55
C ASP A 21 11.58 5.68 -17.15
N PRO A 22 10.30 6.04 -17.29
CA PRO A 22 9.14 5.23 -16.88
C PRO A 22 9.06 3.85 -17.52
N ILE A 23 9.30 3.84 -18.84
CA ILE A 23 9.08 2.69 -19.70
C ILE A 23 10.14 1.65 -19.38
N ALA A 24 11.40 2.09 -19.29
CA ALA A 24 12.49 1.25 -18.88
C ALA A 24 12.33 0.75 -17.43
N LEU A 25 11.75 1.54 -16.51
CA LEU A 25 11.47 1.07 -15.15
C LEU A 25 10.39 -0.02 -15.10
N ALA A 26 9.35 0.10 -15.94
CA ALA A 26 8.35 -0.95 -16.08
C ALA A 26 8.97 -2.23 -16.67
N ALA A 27 9.77 -2.11 -17.72
CA ALA A 27 10.51 -3.23 -18.31
C ALA A 27 11.47 -3.87 -17.29
N TYR A 28 12.21 -3.05 -16.55
CA TYR A 28 13.10 -3.48 -15.47
C TYR A 28 12.35 -4.30 -14.41
N LEU A 29 11.14 -3.87 -14.02
CA LEU A 29 10.36 -4.61 -13.05
C LEU A 29 9.86 -5.95 -13.56
N GLU A 30 9.51 -6.06 -14.83
CA GLU A 30 9.12 -7.36 -15.40
C GLU A 30 10.32 -8.29 -15.55
N GLU A 31 11.48 -7.74 -15.89
CA GLU A 31 12.74 -8.48 -16.03
C GLU A 31 13.29 -8.94 -14.67
N HIS A 32 13.48 -8.02 -13.73
CA HIS A 32 14.13 -8.28 -12.45
C HIS A 32 13.15 -8.60 -11.32
N ARG A 33 11.86 -8.33 -11.49
CA ARG A 33 10.79 -8.58 -10.50
C ARG A 33 11.00 -7.92 -9.15
N GLN A 34 11.90 -6.95 -9.12
CA GLN A 34 12.36 -6.29 -7.91
C GLN A 34 12.38 -4.80 -8.14
N VAL A 35 11.98 -4.03 -7.14
CA VAL A 35 12.26 -2.59 -7.15
C VAL A 35 13.75 -2.36 -6.95
N PRO A 36 14.41 -1.56 -7.80
CA PRO A 36 15.86 -1.38 -7.75
C PRO A 36 16.32 -0.87 -6.37
N TYR A 37 17.50 -1.32 -5.96
CA TYR A 37 18.14 -0.82 -4.76
C TYR A 37 18.83 0.51 -5.04
N PRO A 38 18.60 1.54 -4.21
CA PRO A 38 19.34 2.78 -4.31
C PRO A 38 20.80 2.51 -3.92
N PRO A 39 21.79 2.83 -4.78
CA PRO A 39 23.19 2.51 -4.52
C PRO A 39 23.74 3.18 -3.26
N GLN A 40 23.12 4.28 -2.83
CA GLN A 40 23.46 5.01 -1.61
C GLN A 40 22.97 4.32 -0.32
N TRP A 41 22.06 3.34 -0.41
CA TRP A 41 21.53 2.66 0.77
C TRP A 41 22.41 1.49 1.20
N ARG A 42 22.97 1.60 2.40
CA ARG A 42 23.73 0.52 3.04
C ARG A 42 22.79 -0.29 3.92
N LEU A 43 22.39 -1.44 3.42
CA LEU A 43 21.43 -2.30 4.11
C LEU A 43 22.15 -3.26 5.04
N GLY A 44 21.77 -3.25 6.32
CA GLY A 44 22.23 -4.25 7.30
C GLY A 44 21.69 -5.66 7.01
N PRO A 45 22.12 -6.68 7.76
CA PRO A 45 21.64 -8.05 7.59
C PRO A 45 20.12 -8.16 7.80
N VAL A 46 19.50 -9.14 7.15
CA VAL A 46 18.07 -9.40 7.31
C VAL A 46 17.81 -10.20 8.59
N ILE A 47 16.94 -9.68 9.45
CA ILE A 47 16.55 -10.32 10.72
C ILE A 47 15.20 -11.01 10.58
N LYS A 48 14.24 -10.33 9.96
CA LYS A 48 12.88 -10.85 9.77
C LYS A 48 12.30 -10.31 8.47
N LYS A 49 11.52 -11.12 7.77
CA LYS A 49 10.74 -10.72 6.60
C LYS A 49 9.25 -10.88 6.90
N TYR A 50 8.46 -9.98 6.34
CA TYR A 50 7.01 -10.03 6.35
C TYR A 50 6.47 -9.79 4.94
N HIS A 51 5.38 -10.46 4.60
CA HIS A 51 4.75 -10.38 3.29
C HIS A 51 3.33 -9.85 3.40
N ALA A 52 2.98 -8.85 2.59
CA ALA A 52 1.68 -8.21 2.68
C ALA A 52 0.56 -9.08 2.07
N GLN A 53 -0.54 -9.15 2.79
CA GLN A 53 -1.79 -9.72 2.35
C GLN A 53 -2.90 -8.70 2.43
N THR A 54 -3.49 -8.35 1.29
CA THR A 54 -4.59 -7.36 1.24
C THR A 54 -5.87 -8.06 0.80
N SER A 55 -6.96 -7.85 1.54
CA SER A 55 -8.30 -8.26 1.14
C SER A 55 -8.96 -7.14 0.35
N ILE A 56 -9.43 -7.48 -0.84
CA ILE A 56 -9.97 -6.53 -1.82
C ILE A 56 -11.44 -6.84 -2.04
N LYS A 57 -12.29 -5.80 -2.08
CA LYS A 57 -13.72 -5.94 -2.36
C LYS A 57 -13.97 -6.10 -3.87
N ALA A 58 -15.03 -6.81 -4.23
CA ALA A 58 -15.53 -6.73 -5.59
C ALA A 58 -15.93 -5.27 -5.87
N ASN A 59 -15.59 -4.75 -7.05
CA ASN A 59 -15.88 -3.38 -7.50
C ASN A 59 -15.10 -2.23 -6.83
N SER A 60 -14.10 -2.50 -5.98
CA SER A 60 -13.20 -1.44 -5.53
C SER A 60 -12.14 -1.09 -6.59
N ASP A 61 -11.42 0.00 -6.34
CA ASP A 61 -10.23 0.44 -7.06
C ASP A 61 -8.98 0.25 -6.19
N TRP A 62 -7.78 0.13 -6.79
CA TRP A 62 -6.52 -0.06 -6.05
C TRP A 62 -6.16 1.10 -5.11
N LEU A 63 -6.69 2.29 -5.41
CA LEU A 63 -6.62 3.47 -4.55
C LEU A 63 -7.62 3.48 -3.38
N ASP A 64 -8.62 2.59 -3.39
CA ASP A 64 -9.53 2.49 -2.27
C ASP A 64 -8.83 1.92 -1.04
N THR A 65 -9.36 2.30 0.12
CA THR A 65 -8.93 1.70 1.39
C THR A 65 -9.41 0.25 1.40
N PRO A 66 -8.51 -0.73 1.55
CA PRO A 66 -8.92 -2.13 1.64
C PRO A 66 -9.76 -2.38 2.89
N GLU A 67 -10.53 -3.46 2.91
CA GLU A 67 -11.30 -3.85 4.09
C GLU A 67 -10.38 -4.25 5.25
N SER A 68 -9.40 -5.09 4.91
CA SER A 68 -8.38 -5.57 5.80
C SER A 68 -7.07 -5.76 5.06
N SER A 69 -5.97 -5.64 5.78
CA SER A 69 -4.66 -6.09 5.34
C SER A 69 -3.99 -6.87 6.45
N ALA A 70 -2.96 -7.63 6.12
CA ALA A 70 -2.21 -8.43 7.04
C ALA A 70 -0.75 -8.52 6.59
N TRP A 71 0.13 -8.78 7.53
CA TRP A 71 1.53 -9.10 7.28
C TRP A 71 1.80 -10.51 7.79
N LEU A 72 2.20 -11.39 6.86
CA LEU A 72 2.46 -12.80 7.10
C LEU A 72 3.97 -13.03 7.27
N THR A 73 4.37 -14.04 8.04
CA THR A 73 5.79 -14.44 8.15
C THR A 73 6.25 -15.35 7.02
N GLN A 74 5.33 -15.79 6.16
CA GLN A 74 5.56 -16.68 5.04
C GLN A 74 4.93 -16.07 3.79
N ARG A 75 5.48 -16.40 2.63
CA ARG A 75 4.90 -15.96 1.35
C ARG A 75 3.57 -16.66 1.12
N ARG A 76 2.70 -16.03 0.32
CA ARG A 76 1.47 -16.71 -0.12
C ARG A 76 1.74 -17.88 -1.05
N SER A 77 2.85 -17.78 -1.78
CA SER A 77 3.22 -18.78 -2.77
C SER A 77 3.85 -20.01 -2.13
N GLU A 78 4.32 -19.94 -0.87
CA GLU A 78 4.82 -21.08 -0.12
C GLU A 78 3.65 -22.00 0.24
N LYS A 79 3.59 -23.18 -0.39
CA LYS A 79 2.61 -24.21 -0.06
C LYS A 79 3.00 -24.88 1.25
N SER A 80 2.61 -24.29 2.36
CA SER A 80 2.65 -24.93 3.67
C SER A 80 1.33 -25.68 3.91
N SER A 81 1.41 -26.89 4.47
CA SER A 81 0.22 -27.61 4.98
C SER A 81 -0.44 -26.87 6.15
N VAL A 82 0.31 -26.01 6.83
CA VAL A 82 -0.14 -25.15 7.92
C VAL A 82 -0.54 -23.79 7.36
N SER A 83 -1.69 -23.28 7.77
CA SER A 83 -2.12 -21.93 7.42
C SER A 83 -1.05 -20.90 7.81
N PRO A 84 -0.67 -19.98 6.91
CA PRO A 84 0.39 -19.01 7.21
C PRO A 84 0.01 -18.19 8.44
N SER A 85 0.96 -18.05 9.36
CA SER A 85 0.74 -17.28 10.59
C SER A 85 0.65 -15.79 10.25
N VAL A 86 -0.53 -15.20 10.48
CA VAL A 86 -0.74 -13.76 10.40
C VAL A 86 -0.03 -13.11 11.57
N ALA A 87 1.07 -12.40 11.34
CA ALA A 87 1.80 -11.72 12.41
C ALA A 87 1.12 -10.40 12.80
N PHE A 88 0.61 -9.66 11.81
CA PHE A 88 -0.09 -8.40 12.01
C PHE A 88 -1.33 -8.35 11.12
N SER A 89 -2.43 -7.82 11.62
CA SER A 89 -3.65 -7.60 10.85
C SER A 89 -4.16 -6.18 11.05
N PHE A 90 -4.69 -5.58 10.00
CA PHE A 90 -5.29 -4.24 10.00
C PHE A 90 -6.77 -4.35 9.70
N ASN A 91 -7.56 -3.60 10.46
CA ASN A 91 -8.97 -3.35 10.21
C ASN A 91 -9.14 -1.86 9.91
N PHE A 92 -9.50 -1.55 8.68
CA PHE A 92 -9.64 -0.16 8.24
C PHE A 92 -11.05 0.35 8.49
N LYS A 93 -11.16 1.60 8.92
CA LYS A 93 -12.41 2.32 9.12
C LYS A 93 -12.31 3.68 8.42
N LYS A 94 -13.12 3.86 7.39
CA LYS A 94 -13.29 5.15 6.73
C LYS A 94 -14.60 5.75 7.22
N ILE A 95 -14.50 6.90 7.88
CA ILE A 95 -15.66 7.66 8.38
C ILE A 95 -15.60 9.03 7.72
N GLY A 96 -16.75 9.58 7.32
CA GLY A 96 -16.83 10.87 6.63
C GLY A 96 -17.34 10.73 5.20
N GLY A 97 -17.52 11.86 4.52
CA GLY A 97 -18.17 11.92 3.21
C GLY A 97 -18.32 13.35 2.72
N LYS A 98 -19.29 13.61 1.83
CA LYS A 98 -19.50 14.95 1.24
C LYS A 98 -19.78 16.07 2.25
N TYR A 99 -20.20 15.73 3.47
CA TYR A 99 -20.66 16.68 4.49
C TYR A 99 -19.81 16.70 5.77
N ARG A 100 -18.82 15.84 5.89
CA ARG A 100 -17.97 15.73 7.10
C ARG A 100 -16.51 15.58 6.69
N ASP A 101 -15.63 16.18 7.48
CA ASP A 101 -14.19 16.02 7.37
C ASP A 101 -13.81 14.55 7.12
N PRO A 102 -13.04 14.25 6.07
CA PRO A 102 -12.55 12.91 5.82
C PRO A 102 -11.76 12.41 7.02
N ARG A 103 -12.19 11.28 7.59
CA ARG A 103 -11.49 10.58 8.67
C ARG A 103 -11.02 9.21 8.17
N PHE A 104 -9.71 9.06 8.16
CA PHE A 104 -9.06 7.79 7.90
C PHE A 104 -8.60 7.22 9.23
N SER A 105 -8.97 5.98 9.51
CA SER A 105 -8.53 5.31 10.72
C SER A 105 -8.35 3.83 10.48
N TRP A 106 -7.47 3.22 11.25
CA TRP A 106 -7.32 1.78 11.27
C TRP A 106 -6.88 1.32 12.65
N VAL A 107 -7.14 0.05 12.92
CA VAL A 107 -6.65 -0.66 14.11
C VAL A 107 -5.83 -1.83 13.64
N MET A 108 -4.58 -1.91 14.11
CA MET A 108 -3.67 -3.02 13.86
C MET A 108 -3.61 -3.94 15.07
N GLN A 109 -3.78 -5.24 14.88
CA GLN A 109 -3.60 -6.27 15.91
C GLN A 109 -2.27 -7.00 15.66
N CYS A 110 -1.54 -7.27 16.74
CA CYS A 110 -0.29 -8.02 16.74
C CYS A 110 -0.56 -9.42 17.29
N ASN A 111 -0.39 -10.45 16.47
CA ASN A 111 -0.67 -11.84 16.83
C ASN A 111 0.59 -12.62 17.22
N ASN A 112 1.64 -11.91 17.64
CA ASN A 112 2.93 -12.56 17.83
C ASN A 112 2.88 -13.47 19.06
N ASN A 113 2.85 -14.79 18.83
CA ASN A 113 2.84 -15.83 19.87
C ASN A 113 4.19 -15.95 20.61
N GLU A 114 5.19 -15.13 20.26
CA GLU A 114 6.58 -15.31 20.71
C GLU A 114 6.82 -14.96 22.19
N SER A 115 5.83 -14.48 22.96
CA SER A 115 5.98 -14.32 24.42
C SER A 115 4.66 -14.23 25.18
N GLU A 116 4.33 -15.27 25.95
CA GLU A 116 3.14 -15.30 26.82
C GLU A 116 3.11 -14.20 27.90
N THR A 117 4.26 -13.58 28.20
CA THR A 117 4.40 -12.64 29.32
C THR A 117 4.08 -11.17 29.00
N LYS A 118 3.73 -10.82 27.74
CA LYS A 118 3.46 -9.43 27.33
C LYS A 118 2.16 -9.22 26.54
N LYS A 119 1.04 -9.76 27.03
CA LYS A 119 -0.30 -9.58 26.42
C LYS A 119 -0.82 -8.12 26.34
N ARG A 120 -0.17 -7.12 26.97
CA ARG A 120 -0.70 -5.75 27.07
C ARG A 120 -0.41 -4.82 25.87
N GLU A 121 0.48 -5.19 24.95
CA GLU A 121 0.84 -4.35 23.78
C GLU A 121 0.34 -4.91 22.44
N SER A 122 -0.87 -5.47 22.42
CA SER A 122 -1.37 -6.21 21.26
C SER A 122 -1.94 -5.33 20.14
N THR A 123 -2.18 -4.04 20.38
CA THR A 123 -3.00 -3.23 19.47
C THR A 123 -2.36 -1.88 19.16
N TRP A 124 -2.46 -1.42 17.91
CA TRP A 124 -2.14 -0.06 17.51
C TRP A 124 -3.34 0.55 16.83
N SER A 125 -3.49 1.86 16.91
CA SER A 125 -4.52 2.59 16.18
C SER A 125 -3.97 3.84 15.56
N TYR A 126 -4.52 4.20 14.41
CA TYR A 126 -4.21 5.44 13.72
C TYR A 126 -5.48 6.20 13.41
N GLU A 127 -5.41 7.53 13.51
CA GLU A 127 -6.47 8.43 13.12
C GLU A 127 -5.90 9.67 12.44
N LEU A 128 -6.34 9.90 11.21
CA LEU A 128 -6.09 11.11 10.44
C LEU A 128 -7.42 11.80 10.15
N ARG A 129 -7.52 13.08 10.50
CA ARG A 129 -8.61 13.97 10.09
C ARG A 129 -8.06 15.06 9.20
N LEU A 130 -8.67 15.21 8.03
CA LEU A 130 -8.39 16.29 7.09
C LEU A 130 -9.55 17.26 7.10
N ASP A 131 -9.27 18.55 7.03
CA ASP A 131 -10.29 19.57 6.79
C ASP A 131 -10.90 19.37 5.40
N LEU A 132 -12.23 19.26 5.32
CA LEU A 132 -12.92 18.97 4.07
C LEU A 132 -12.68 20.02 2.98
N ARG A 133 -12.53 21.30 3.36
CA ARG A 133 -12.42 22.42 2.41
C ARG A 133 -11.00 22.61 1.90
N SER A 134 -10.04 22.64 2.82
CA SER A 134 -8.63 22.92 2.51
C SER A 134 -7.81 21.65 2.25
N GLY A 135 -8.29 20.48 2.65
CA GLY A 135 -7.51 19.24 2.64
C GLY A 135 -6.35 19.25 3.62
N VAL A 136 -6.25 20.27 4.49
CA VAL A 136 -5.18 20.42 5.48
C VAL A 136 -5.42 19.48 6.66
N ARG A 137 -4.33 18.92 7.18
CA ARG A 137 -4.36 18.05 8.36
C ARG A 137 -4.88 18.81 9.58
N LYS A 138 -6.00 18.35 10.15
CA LYS A 138 -6.56 18.82 11.43
C LYS A 138 -5.96 18.08 12.62
N THR A 139 -5.96 16.75 12.55
CA THR A 139 -5.40 15.89 13.60
C THR A 139 -4.77 14.67 12.96
N GLU A 140 -3.65 14.21 13.50
CA GLU A 140 -3.02 12.95 13.13
C GLU A 140 -2.41 12.33 14.39
N ILE A 141 -2.85 11.13 14.71
CA ILE A 141 -2.46 10.44 15.95
C ILE A 141 -2.17 8.98 15.61
N LEU A 142 -0.94 8.55 15.87
CA LEU A 142 -0.57 7.14 15.91
C LEU A 142 -0.42 6.71 17.37
N ASN A 143 -1.29 5.81 17.83
CA ASN A 143 -1.37 5.40 19.22
C ASN A 143 -1.01 3.91 19.38
N PRO A 144 0.07 3.58 20.09
CA PRO A 144 0.32 2.23 20.59
C PRO A 144 -0.51 1.96 21.85
N SER A 145 -1.24 0.84 21.89
CA SER A 145 -2.02 0.44 23.06
C SER A 145 -1.18 0.36 24.34
N GLY A 146 -1.85 0.55 25.49
CA GLY A 146 -1.23 0.41 26.82
C GLY A 146 -0.85 1.73 27.50
N GLY A 147 -1.46 2.86 27.11
CA GLY A 147 -1.25 4.15 27.80
C GLY A 147 0.08 4.83 27.50
N LYS A 148 0.77 4.38 26.44
CA LYS A 148 2.00 5.02 25.97
C LYS A 148 1.68 6.35 25.27
N LEU A 149 2.71 7.20 25.12
CA LEU A 149 2.59 8.48 24.46
C LEU A 149 2.15 8.31 22.99
N ASN A 150 1.31 9.22 22.54
CA ASN A 150 0.92 9.33 21.14
C ASN A 150 2.14 9.70 20.30
N ILE A 151 2.31 9.02 19.17
CA ILE A 151 3.36 9.31 18.20
C ILE A 151 2.78 10.30 17.18
N LEU A 152 3.43 11.46 17.07
CA LEU A 152 3.13 12.44 16.04
C LEU A 152 3.99 12.15 14.81
N THR A 153 3.33 11.91 13.68
CA THR A 153 3.96 11.71 12.39
C THR A 153 3.92 12.99 11.56
N THR A 154 4.94 13.20 10.73
CA THR A 154 5.00 14.34 9.80
C THR A 154 5.40 13.83 8.43
N TYR A 155 4.41 13.78 7.53
CA TYR A 155 4.61 13.43 6.15
C TYR A 155 5.06 14.66 5.34
N VAL A 156 6.08 14.46 4.50
CA VAL A 156 6.58 15.47 3.58
C VAL A 156 6.69 14.84 2.19
N HIS A 157 5.93 15.38 1.25
CA HIS A 157 6.07 15.07 -0.17
C HIS A 157 7.00 16.13 -0.78
N ALA A 158 8.19 15.72 -1.20
CA ALA A 158 9.21 16.61 -1.76
C ALA A 158 9.59 16.20 -3.19
N SER A 159 10.27 17.10 -3.90
CA SER A 159 10.66 16.90 -5.30
C SER A 159 11.67 15.78 -5.52
N ASN A 160 12.41 15.40 -4.47
CA ASN A 160 13.46 14.39 -4.50
C ASN A 160 13.02 13.05 -3.87
N TYR A 161 12.20 13.08 -2.81
CA TYR A 161 11.63 11.88 -2.21
C TYR A 161 10.46 12.22 -1.28
N ASP A 162 9.63 11.22 -1.01
CA ASP A 162 8.62 11.31 0.05
C ASP A 162 9.22 10.81 1.36
N SER A 163 8.85 11.46 2.48
CA SER A 163 9.31 11.05 3.80
C SER A 163 8.24 11.12 4.88
N LEU A 164 8.40 10.31 5.93
CA LEU A 164 7.58 10.34 7.14
C LEU A 164 8.49 10.38 8.37
N ARG A 165 8.53 11.52 9.06
CA ARG A 165 9.32 11.73 10.29
C ARG A 165 8.46 11.48 11.53
N PHE A 166 9.04 10.88 12.56
CA PHE A 166 8.38 10.70 13.87
C PHE A 166 9.40 10.41 14.97
N VAL A 167 9.02 10.64 16.23
CA VAL A 167 9.77 10.23 17.42
C VAL A 167 8.98 9.11 18.09
N ALA A 168 9.61 7.95 18.30
CA ALA A 168 8.93 6.82 18.92
C ALA A 168 9.03 6.86 20.46
N ASN A 169 8.35 5.94 21.13
CA ASN A 169 8.30 5.87 22.59
C ASN A 169 9.62 5.46 23.26
N ASP A 170 10.61 5.04 22.47
CA ASP A 170 11.98 4.82 22.92
C ASP A 170 12.82 6.12 22.91
N GLY A 171 12.22 7.25 22.55
CA GLY A 171 12.87 8.56 22.46
C GLY A 171 13.73 8.75 21.21
N ARG A 172 13.82 7.76 20.32
CA ARG A 172 14.61 7.87 19.09
C ARG A 172 13.78 8.52 17.98
N SER A 173 14.49 9.31 17.16
CA SER A 173 13.93 9.91 15.95
C SER A 173 14.08 8.95 14.77
N TYR A 174 13.01 8.82 13.99
CA TYR A 174 12.92 7.94 12.85
C TYR A 174 12.46 8.70 11.61
N ILE A 175 12.87 8.23 10.43
CA ILE A 175 12.36 8.71 9.16
C ILE A 175 12.20 7.57 8.16
N TRP A 176 11.00 7.40 7.63
CA TRP A 176 10.84 6.67 6.38
C TRP A 176 11.21 7.57 5.22
N VAL A 177 11.95 7.03 4.25
CA VAL A 177 12.33 7.72 3.01
C VAL A 177 12.00 6.82 1.84
N SER A 178 11.30 7.37 0.86
CA SER A 178 11.11 6.73 -0.44
C SER A 178 12.35 6.95 -1.29
N HIS A 179 12.80 5.95 -2.04
CA HIS A 179 13.99 6.10 -2.85
C HIS A 179 13.85 7.07 -4.05
N MET A 180 12.61 7.41 -4.41
CA MET A 180 12.26 8.40 -5.43
C MET A 180 10.96 9.10 -5.00
N PRO A 181 10.62 10.26 -5.56
CA PRO A 181 9.39 10.97 -5.21
C PRO A 181 8.20 10.28 -5.87
N LEU A 182 7.05 10.29 -5.20
CA LEU A 182 5.84 9.73 -5.77
C LEU A 182 5.29 10.64 -6.88
N SER A 183 4.96 10.09 -8.04
CA SER A 183 4.26 10.86 -9.09
C SER A 183 3.33 9.97 -9.89
N SER A 184 2.13 10.47 -10.19
CA SER A 184 1.22 9.78 -11.11
C SER A 184 1.62 9.90 -12.57
N SER A 185 2.54 10.81 -12.88
CA SER A 185 3.09 11.02 -14.23
C SER A 185 4.56 10.64 -14.24
N ASN A 186 5.09 10.37 -15.44
CA ASN A 186 6.49 10.04 -15.65
C ASN A 186 6.94 8.80 -14.86
N GLY A 187 6.13 7.73 -14.83
CA GLY A 187 6.58 6.40 -14.41
C GLY A 187 6.98 6.19 -12.96
N ARG A 188 6.92 7.22 -12.11
CA ARG A 188 7.20 7.13 -10.67
C ARG A 188 5.99 6.58 -9.92
N ARG A 189 5.58 5.42 -10.41
CA ARG A 189 4.45 4.62 -9.99
C ARG A 189 4.51 4.31 -8.49
N TYR A 190 3.37 3.99 -7.90
CA TYR A 190 3.32 3.66 -6.47
C TYR A 190 4.01 2.33 -6.18
N ASP A 191 3.79 1.34 -7.05
CA ASP A 191 4.32 -0.01 -6.91
C ASP A 191 5.81 -0.15 -7.23
N VAL A 192 6.44 0.93 -7.68
CA VAL A 192 7.89 0.95 -7.95
C VAL A 192 8.65 1.65 -6.84
N LEU A 193 7.97 2.02 -5.75
CA LEU A 193 8.61 2.65 -4.60
C LEU A 193 9.22 1.63 -3.65
N ARG A 194 10.53 1.77 -3.41
CA ARG A 194 11.20 1.23 -2.23
C ARG A 194 11.28 2.29 -1.14
N HIS A 195 11.15 1.84 0.10
CA HIS A 195 11.21 2.67 1.29
C HIS A 195 12.28 2.13 2.24
N ALA A 196 12.98 3.01 2.94
CA ALA A 196 13.89 2.65 4.03
C ALA A 196 13.54 3.46 5.27
N LEU A 197 13.56 2.80 6.43
CA LEU A 197 13.39 3.41 7.74
C LEU A 197 14.77 3.64 8.34
N PHE A 198 15.13 4.91 8.47
CA PHE A 198 16.36 5.31 9.15
C PHE A 198 16.06 5.69 10.59
N VAL A 199 17.04 5.48 11.48
CA VAL A 199 16.97 5.87 12.88
C VAL A 199 18.14 6.78 13.25
N ALA A 200 17.90 7.86 13.99
CA ALA A 200 18.98 8.67 14.55
C ALA A 200 19.87 7.82 15.46
N ASN A 201 21.16 8.12 15.46
CA ASN A 201 22.13 7.48 16.34
C ASN A 201 22.70 8.49 17.34
N ASN A 202 23.49 8.03 18.30
CA ASN A 202 24.04 8.90 19.35
C ASN A 202 24.98 9.98 18.79
N THR A 203 25.51 9.80 17.58
CA THR A 203 26.46 10.72 16.94
C THR A 203 25.80 11.72 16.00
N ASN A 204 24.61 11.42 15.47
CA ASN A 204 23.92 12.22 14.48
C ASN A 204 22.42 12.25 14.77
N ILE A 205 21.93 13.46 15.04
CA ILE A 205 20.54 13.72 15.39
C ILE A 205 19.62 13.57 14.17
N ASP A 206 20.13 13.79 12.96
CA ASP A 206 19.34 13.62 11.74
C ASP A 206 19.32 12.13 11.35
N PRO A 207 18.13 11.48 11.41
CA PRO A 207 18.02 10.06 11.10
C PRO A 207 18.50 9.71 9.69
N LEU A 208 18.50 10.65 8.73
CA LEU A 208 18.96 10.39 7.35
C LEU A 208 20.40 9.87 7.25
N TYR A 209 21.25 10.18 8.24
CA TYR A 209 22.63 9.71 8.31
C TYR A 209 22.82 8.53 9.27
N GLY A 210 21.71 8.01 9.79
CA GLY A 210 21.69 6.88 10.71
C GLY A 210 21.66 5.52 10.00
N GLU A 211 21.38 4.48 10.78
CA GLU A 211 21.26 3.11 10.28
C GLU A 211 19.89 2.86 9.65
N ILE A 212 19.85 2.09 8.56
CA ILE A 212 18.60 1.56 8.00
C ILE A 212 18.17 0.35 8.82
N VAL A 213 17.15 0.54 9.67
CA VAL A 213 16.65 -0.51 10.58
C VAL A 213 15.55 -1.37 9.96
N ALA A 214 14.95 -0.91 8.86
CA ALA A 214 13.99 -1.67 8.06
C ALA A 214 13.91 -1.11 6.64
N ASP A 215 13.49 -1.93 5.68
CA ASP A 215 13.13 -1.48 4.32
C ASP A 215 11.92 -2.24 3.78
N HIS A 216 11.20 -1.59 2.88
CA HIS A 216 9.96 -2.10 2.29
C HIS A 216 9.99 -1.92 0.76
N THR A 217 9.50 -2.92 0.05
CA THR A 217 9.33 -2.91 -1.40
C THR A 217 8.02 -3.59 -1.78
N TYR A 218 7.35 -3.09 -2.82
CA TYR A 218 6.16 -3.75 -3.38
C TYR A 218 6.49 -5.01 -4.14
N TRP A 219 7.66 -5.05 -4.77
CA TRP A 219 8.14 -6.20 -5.52
C TRP A 219 9.53 -6.55 -5.03
N ASP A 220 9.67 -7.70 -4.41
CA ASP A 220 10.88 -8.07 -3.70
C ASP A 220 11.89 -8.88 -4.52
N GLY A 221 11.61 -9.10 -5.81
CA GLY A 221 12.51 -9.85 -6.67
C GLY A 221 12.47 -11.33 -6.39
N PHE A 222 11.37 -11.86 -5.85
CA PHE A 222 11.25 -13.29 -5.62
C PHE A 222 11.47 -14.05 -6.93
N ASP A 223 12.69 -14.52 -7.08
CA ASP A 223 13.08 -15.53 -8.05
C ASP A 223 13.38 -16.77 -7.23
N ASP A 224 12.41 -17.67 -7.19
CA ASP A 224 12.65 -18.99 -6.65
C ASP A 224 13.10 -19.85 -7.81
N ASP A 225 14.32 -19.58 -8.29
CA ASP A 225 15.02 -20.38 -9.31
C ASP A 225 15.12 -21.85 -8.91
N HIS A 226 14.96 -22.13 -7.62
CA HIS A 226 14.95 -23.47 -7.04
C HIS A 226 13.55 -24.02 -6.81
N ARG A 227 12.49 -23.29 -7.15
CA ARG A 227 11.12 -23.73 -6.94
C ARG A 227 10.82 -24.93 -7.79
N VAL A 228 10.46 -26.04 -7.16
CA VAL A 228 10.02 -27.22 -7.87
C VAL A 228 8.49 -27.21 -8.01
N HIS A 229 8.02 -27.15 -9.25
CA HIS A 229 6.61 -27.33 -9.58
C HIS A 229 6.36 -28.80 -9.89
N GLU A 230 6.22 -29.59 -8.82
CA GLU A 230 5.90 -31.02 -8.92
C GLU A 230 4.67 -31.23 -9.83
N ASP A 231 4.77 -32.25 -10.67
CA ASP A 231 3.76 -32.62 -11.67
C ASP A 231 3.51 -31.67 -12.84
N ILE A 232 4.24 -30.56 -12.93
CA ILE A 232 4.11 -29.65 -14.06
C ILE A 232 5.18 -29.92 -15.11
N ILE A 233 4.73 -30.06 -16.37
CA ILE A 233 5.58 -30.28 -17.54
C ILE A 233 5.63 -28.99 -18.37
N CYS A 234 6.82 -28.63 -18.85
CA CYS A 234 6.94 -27.58 -19.86
C CYS A 234 6.50 -28.10 -21.23
N MET A 235 5.49 -27.49 -21.86
CA MET A 235 4.96 -27.93 -23.15
C MET A 235 5.94 -27.72 -24.32
N GLU A 236 6.92 -26.84 -24.18
CA GLU A 236 7.96 -26.60 -25.19
C GLU A 236 9.10 -27.61 -25.10
N CYS A 237 9.81 -27.67 -23.96
CA CYS A 237 11.00 -28.52 -23.80
C CYS A 237 10.74 -29.86 -23.10
N GLN A 238 9.49 -30.14 -22.72
CA GLN A 238 9.06 -31.36 -22.02
C GLN A 238 9.75 -31.62 -20.67
N THR A 239 10.41 -30.62 -20.09
CA THR A 239 11.04 -30.77 -18.77
C THR A 239 9.98 -30.97 -17.68
N LYS A 240 10.22 -31.95 -16.80
CA LYS A 240 9.38 -32.28 -15.63
C LYS A 240 10.29 -32.69 -14.46
N PRO A 241 10.12 -32.12 -13.26
CA PRO A 241 9.28 -30.96 -12.95
C PRO A 241 9.84 -29.67 -13.57
N ILE A 242 9.00 -28.65 -13.74
CA ILE A 242 9.52 -27.29 -13.98
C ILE A 242 10.22 -26.83 -12.69
N VAL A 243 11.51 -26.52 -12.81
CA VAL A 243 12.30 -25.88 -11.75
C VAL A 243 12.45 -24.40 -12.08
N GLY A 244 12.22 -23.54 -11.09
CA GLY A 244 12.30 -22.10 -11.25
C GLY A 244 10.97 -21.46 -11.66
N GLN A 245 11.07 -20.50 -12.58
CA GLN A 245 9.94 -19.74 -13.08
C GLN A 245 8.99 -20.62 -13.91
N ARG A 246 7.71 -20.59 -13.54
CA ARG A 246 6.63 -21.28 -14.27
C ARG A 246 5.63 -20.27 -14.83
N TRP A 247 5.44 -20.35 -16.13
CA TRP A 247 4.46 -19.57 -16.89
C TRP A 247 3.27 -20.46 -17.26
N LYS A 248 2.06 -20.12 -16.83
CA LYS A 248 0.82 -20.82 -17.16
C LYS A 248 0.04 -20.01 -18.20
N CYS A 249 -0.45 -20.67 -19.25
CA CYS A 249 -1.38 -20.04 -20.19
C CYS A 249 -2.75 -19.82 -19.52
N LYS A 250 -3.31 -18.62 -19.67
CA LYS A 250 -4.67 -18.28 -19.22
C LYS A 250 -5.75 -18.76 -20.20
N THR A 251 -5.38 -19.03 -21.45
CA THR A 251 -6.33 -19.41 -22.52
C THR A 251 -6.42 -20.94 -22.64
N CYS A 252 -5.27 -21.62 -22.60
CA CYS A 252 -5.19 -23.07 -22.82
C CYS A 252 -5.17 -23.81 -21.47
N PRO A 253 -5.98 -24.89 -21.32
CA PRO A 253 -5.90 -25.74 -20.14
C PRO A 253 -4.53 -26.44 -20.08
N ASP A 254 -3.95 -26.52 -18.88
CA ASP A 254 -2.71 -27.24 -18.56
C ASP A 254 -1.46 -26.90 -19.39
N HIS A 255 -1.51 -25.81 -20.16
CA HIS A 255 -0.37 -25.32 -20.89
C HIS A 255 0.57 -24.54 -19.97
N ASN A 256 1.74 -25.10 -19.71
CA ASN A 256 2.77 -24.50 -18.88
C ASN A 256 4.10 -24.46 -19.65
N ILE A 257 4.89 -23.41 -19.45
CA ILE A 257 6.28 -23.36 -19.92
C ILE A 257 7.23 -22.91 -18.82
N CYS A 258 8.48 -23.37 -18.88
CA CYS A 258 9.52 -22.95 -17.94
C CYS A 258 10.08 -21.56 -18.31
N GLY A 259 10.79 -20.92 -17.38
CA GLY A 259 11.43 -19.62 -17.59
C GLY A 259 12.34 -19.57 -18.81
N LEU A 260 13.15 -20.61 -19.04
CA LEU A 260 14.06 -20.68 -20.18
C LEU A 260 13.32 -20.68 -21.53
N CYS A 261 12.26 -21.48 -21.66
CA CYS A 261 11.45 -21.51 -22.88
C CYS A 261 10.70 -20.20 -23.10
N HIS A 262 10.25 -19.55 -22.03
CA HIS A 262 9.64 -18.23 -22.13
C HIS A 262 10.64 -17.18 -22.63
N LEU A 263 11.85 -17.12 -22.04
CA LEU A 263 12.90 -16.16 -22.42
C LEU A 263 13.41 -16.37 -23.86
N ASN A 264 13.54 -17.63 -24.29
CA ASN A 264 13.96 -17.97 -25.66
C ASN A 264 12.84 -17.78 -26.70
N GLY A 265 11.68 -17.26 -26.30
CA GLY A 265 10.55 -17.00 -27.17
C GLY A 265 9.97 -18.28 -27.77
N ALA A 266 9.62 -19.26 -26.92
CA ALA A 266 9.00 -20.54 -27.32
C ALA A 266 8.06 -20.37 -28.52
N GLN A 267 8.42 -20.97 -29.66
CA GLN A 267 7.74 -20.72 -30.94
C GLN A 267 6.76 -21.83 -31.29
N SER A 268 6.98 -23.05 -30.80
CA SER A 268 6.29 -24.24 -31.32
C SER A 268 5.04 -24.60 -30.55
N SER A 269 5.04 -24.44 -29.21
CA SER A 269 3.90 -24.79 -28.37
C SER A 269 2.91 -23.63 -28.15
N ILE A 270 3.35 -22.37 -28.26
CA ILE A 270 2.52 -21.19 -27.98
C ILE A 270 1.69 -20.81 -29.21
N GLU A 271 0.38 -21.10 -29.19
CA GLU A 271 -0.55 -20.57 -30.19
C GLU A 271 -0.63 -19.03 -30.13
N PRO A 272 -0.90 -18.31 -31.24
CA PRO A 272 -1.03 -16.85 -31.25
C PRO A 272 -2.07 -16.28 -30.26
N GLY A 273 -3.03 -17.09 -29.79
CA GLY A 273 -4.02 -16.70 -28.79
C GLY A 273 -3.62 -16.97 -27.32
N CYS A 274 -2.46 -17.58 -27.09
CA CYS A 274 -2.00 -17.89 -25.75
C CYS A 274 -1.63 -16.62 -24.97
N LYS A 275 -2.15 -16.51 -23.74
CA LYS A 275 -1.79 -15.45 -22.80
C LYS A 275 -1.09 -16.06 -21.62
N LEU A 276 0.24 -16.07 -21.64
CA LEU A 276 1.03 -16.60 -20.54
C LEU A 276 0.99 -15.66 -19.34
N SER A 277 1.09 -16.24 -18.15
CA SER A 277 1.30 -15.51 -16.90
C SER A 277 2.19 -16.27 -15.97
N LEU A 278 3.05 -15.53 -15.28
CA LEU A 278 3.88 -16.06 -14.23
C LEU A 278 3.02 -16.51 -13.04
N THR A 279 3.31 -17.70 -12.51
CA THR A 279 2.59 -18.26 -11.35
C THR A 279 3.22 -17.89 -10.01
N CYS A 280 4.50 -17.52 -10.00
CA CYS A 280 5.26 -17.15 -8.81
C CYS A 280 5.57 -15.67 -8.85
N LEU A 281 4.57 -14.87 -8.50
CA LEU A 281 4.69 -13.42 -8.51
C LEU A 281 5.47 -12.95 -7.26
N PRO A 282 6.26 -11.89 -7.37
CA PRO A 282 6.88 -11.26 -6.21
C PRO A 282 5.80 -10.74 -5.25
N ASP A 283 6.15 -10.69 -3.96
CA ASP A 283 5.27 -10.18 -2.92
C ASP A 283 5.70 -8.77 -2.50
N GLU A 284 4.74 -8.00 -2.00
CA GLU A 284 5.05 -6.82 -1.19
C GLU A 284 5.69 -7.30 0.12
N THR A 285 6.92 -6.85 0.37
CA THR A 285 7.76 -7.38 1.44
C THR A 285 8.32 -6.25 2.28
N LEU A 286 8.24 -6.43 3.59
CA LEU A 286 8.91 -5.64 4.61
C LEU A 286 10.02 -6.47 5.23
N THR A 287 11.22 -5.89 5.30
CA THR A 287 12.40 -6.50 5.90
C THR A 287 12.83 -5.70 7.12
N ILE A 288 12.94 -6.38 8.26
CA ILE A 288 13.54 -5.84 9.49
C ILE A 288 15.03 -6.14 9.48
N ARG A 289 15.85 -5.13 9.80
CA ARG A 289 17.32 -5.19 9.75
C ARG A 289 18.02 -4.92 11.08
N SER A 290 17.29 -4.40 12.07
CA SER A 290 17.83 -4.17 13.41
C SER A 290 16.99 -4.89 14.48
N PRO A 291 17.60 -5.62 15.43
CA PRO A 291 16.85 -6.28 16.50
C PRO A 291 16.38 -5.27 17.55
N ALA A 292 16.92 -4.04 17.50
CA ALA A 292 16.61 -2.98 18.45
C ALA A 292 15.32 -2.22 18.09
N VAL A 293 14.67 -2.49 16.96
CA VAL A 293 13.43 -1.81 16.55
C VAL A 293 12.21 -2.69 16.81
N SER A 294 11.14 -2.09 17.33
CA SER A 294 9.86 -2.79 17.47
C SER A 294 9.23 -3.05 16.10
N HIS A 295 8.98 -4.31 15.76
CA HIS A 295 8.34 -4.69 14.49
C HIS A 295 6.97 -4.02 14.32
N ALA A 296 6.19 -3.91 15.40
CA ALA A 296 4.88 -3.28 15.39
C ALA A 296 4.98 -1.78 15.05
N LEU A 297 5.98 -1.07 15.58
CA LEU A 297 6.24 0.33 15.23
C LEU A 297 6.58 0.49 13.75
N VAL A 298 7.46 -0.38 13.22
CA VAL A 298 7.86 -0.35 11.81
C VAL A 298 6.65 -0.55 10.90
N ILE A 299 5.84 -1.58 11.15
CA ILE A 299 4.67 -1.91 10.33
C ILE A 299 3.58 -0.83 10.43
N ALA A 300 3.30 -0.34 11.64
CA ALA A 300 2.32 0.71 11.87
C ALA A 300 2.73 2.03 11.17
N SER A 301 3.98 2.45 11.32
CA SER A 301 4.49 3.69 10.68
C SER A 301 4.59 3.56 9.16
N LEU A 302 4.93 2.38 8.63
CA LEU A 302 4.88 2.11 7.19
C LEU A 302 3.45 2.28 6.66
N GLN A 303 2.44 1.76 7.35
CA GLN A 303 1.05 1.92 6.93
C GLN A 303 0.64 3.40 6.90
N VAL A 304 1.08 4.22 7.87
CA VAL A 304 0.86 5.69 7.85
C VAL A 304 1.47 6.32 6.61
N LEU A 305 2.72 5.97 6.27
CA LEU A 305 3.38 6.47 5.06
C LEU A 305 2.59 6.10 3.79
N LYS A 306 2.18 4.84 3.68
CA LYS A 306 1.40 4.33 2.55
C LYS A 306 0.07 5.05 2.40
N ASP A 307 -0.62 5.34 3.51
CA ASP A 307 -1.89 6.08 3.50
C ASP A 307 -1.72 7.50 2.96
N TRP A 308 -0.66 8.20 3.38
CA TRP A 308 -0.31 9.54 2.88
C TRP A 308 0.07 9.55 1.41
N GLN A 309 0.87 8.57 0.96
CA GLN A 309 1.21 8.42 -0.45
C GLN A 309 -0.05 8.17 -1.30
N LYS A 310 -0.95 7.28 -0.86
CA LYS A 310 -2.24 7.08 -1.54
C LYS A 310 -3.09 8.36 -1.57
N ASP A 311 -3.07 9.18 -0.52
CA ASP A 311 -3.73 10.49 -0.53
C ASP A 311 -3.14 11.44 -1.59
N GLN A 312 -1.82 11.52 -1.71
CA GLN A 312 -1.17 12.30 -2.77
C GLN A 312 -1.54 11.82 -4.17
N ILE A 313 -1.60 10.49 -4.38
CA ILE A 313 -2.00 9.93 -5.67
C ILE A 313 -3.46 10.28 -6.00
N ARG A 314 -4.37 10.23 -5.01
CA ARG A 314 -5.76 10.67 -5.21
C ARG A 314 -5.81 12.14 -5.61
N LYS A 315 -5.01 13.00 -4.97
CA LYS A 315 -4.89 14.42 -5.34
C LYS A 315 -4.40 14.59 -6.78
N TYR A 316 -3.42 13.80 -7.21
CA TYR A 316 -2.95 13.84 -8.59
C TYR A 316 -4.01 13.37 -9.59
N ARG A 317 -4.69 12.26 -9.31
CA ARG A 317 -5.82 11.78 -10.11
C ARG A 317 -6.91 12.84 -10.25
N SER A 318 -7.19 13.61 -9.19
CA SER A 318 -8.16 14.71 -9.26
C SER A 318 -7.68 15.90 -10.10
N LYS A 319 -6.38 16.18 -10.10
CA LYS A 319 -5.78 17.29 -10.89
C LYS A 319 -5.64 16.96 -12.36
N ASP A 320 -5.23 15.73 -12.68
CA ASP A 320 -5.06 15.24 -14.05
C ASP A 320 -5.60 13.80 -14.18
N PRO A 321 -6.94 13.65 -14.35
CA PRO A 321 -7.56 12.34 -14.46
C PRO A 321 -7.10 11.54 -15.69
N TRP A 322 -6.85 12.22 -16.81
CA TRP A 322 -6.48 11.57 -18.08
C TRP A 322 -5.04 11.10 -18.08
N GLY A 323 -4.09 11.93 -17.63
CA GLY A 323 -2.69 11.52 -17.49
C GLY A 323 -2.51 10.42 -16.45
N PHE A 324 -3.27 10.47 -15.36
CA PHE A 324 -3.33 9.38 -14.38
C PHE A 324 -3.82 8.08 -15.02
N MET A 325 -4.94 8.11 -15.74
CA MET A 325 -5.52 6.93 -16.40
C MET A 325 -4.56 6.34 -17.45
N ASN A 326 -3.88 7.17 -18.24
CA ASN A 326 -2.91 6.72 -19.22
C ASN A 326 -1.73 6.01 -18.56
N THR A 327 -1.19 6.58 -17.48
CA THR A 327 -0.08 5.97 -16.73
C THR A 327 -0.50 4.65 -16.08
N GLU A 328 -1.74 4.56 -15.59
CA GLU A 328 -2.30 3.31 -15.07
C GLU A 328 -2.44 2.25 -16.18
N GLU A 329 -2.97 2.62 -17.34
CA GLU A 329 -3.16 1.70 -18.47
C GLU A 329 -1.83 1.22 -19.06
N GLU A 330 -0.82 2.09 -19.10
CA GLU A 330 0.55 1.75 -19.48
C GLU A 330 1.15 0.74 -18.51
N ALA A 331 1.04 0.97 -17.19
CA ALA A 331 1.49 0.01 -16.19
C ALA A 331 0.80 -1.35 -16.36
N ARG A 332 -0.52 -1.34 -16.62
CA ARG A 332 -1.34 -2.54 -16.82
C ARG A 332 -1.07 -3.29 -18.13
N GLN A 333 -0.19 -2.81 -19.02
CA GLN A 333 0.31 -3.63 -20.13
C GLN A 333 1.15 -4.82 -19.63
N HIS A 334 1.65 -4.74 -18.40
CA HIS A 334 2.55 -5.72 -17.81
C HIS A 334 1.92 -6.49 -16.64
N ASP A 335 2.50 -7.64 -16.25
CA ASP A 335 1.90 -8.51 -15.23
C ASP A 335 1.90 -7.86 -13.84
N LEU A 336 3.04 -7.30 -13.41
CA LEU A 336 3.15 -6.65 -12.10
C LEU A 336 2.29 -5.39 -12.02
N GLY A 337 2.27 -4.60 -13.10
CA GLY A 337 1.40 -3.43 -13.16
C GLY A 337 -0.08 -3.80 -13.07
N ARG A 338 -0.55 -4.88 -13.71
CA ARG A 338 -1.94 -5.36 -13.52
C ARG A 338 -2.27 -5.77 -12.10
N LEU A 339 -1.31 -6.34 -11.38
CA LEU A 339 -1.50 -6.76 -9.98
C LEU A 339 -1.56 -5.57 -9.04
N SER A 340 -0.73 -4.56 -9.26
CA SER A 340 -0.70 -3.36 -8.43
C SER A 340 -1.85 -2.41 -8.71
N TYR A 341 -2.19 -2.24 -9.98
CA TYR A 341 -3.22 -1.32 -10.47
C TYR A 341 -4.49 -2.08 -10.85
N TRP A 342 -4.92 -3.00 -10.00
CA TRP A 342 -6.09 -3.83 -10.26
C TRP A 342 -7.38 -2.99 -10.29
N ARG A 343 -8.35 -3.43 -11.08
CA ARG A 343 -9.70 -2.85 -11.19
C ARG A 343 -10.72 -3.86 -10.69
N GLY A 344 -11.88 -3.39 -10.22
CA GLY A 344 -12.96 -4.28 -9.78
C GLY A 344 -13.39 -5.31 -10.85
N SER A 345 -13.28 -4.96 -12.13
CA SER A 345 -13.55 -5.87 -13.27
C SER A 345 -12.54 -7.02 -13.39
N ASP A 346 -11.32 -6.86 -12.87
CA ASP A 346 -10.31 -7.93 -12.85
C ASP A 346 -10.68 -9.04 -11.86
N LEU A 347 -11.53 -8.74 -10.87
CA LEU A 347 -11.94 -9.69 -9.83
C LEU A 347 -13.26 -10.40 -10.14
N GLY A 348 -14.07 -9.84 -11.03
CA GLY A 348 -15.45 -10.29 -11.29
C GLY A 348 -15.60 -11.47 -12.25
N LYS A 349 -14.56 -11.79 -13.03
CA LYS A 349 -14.62 -12.92 -13.96
C LYS A 349 -14.31 -14.21 -13.21
N LYS A 350 -15.33 -15.06 -13.01
CA LYS A 350 -15.23 -16.45 -12.49
C LYS A 350 -14.18 -17.33 -13.20
N HIS A 351 -13.58 -16.85 -14.28
CA HIS A 351 -12.61 -17.55 -15.12
C HIS A 351 -11.15 -17.20 -14.82
N LEU A 352 -10.89 -16.25 -13.93
CA LEU A 352 -9.55 -16.13 -13.36
C LEU A 352 -9.50 -17.13 -12.21
N ASP A 353 -8.63 -18.14 -12.36
CA ASP A 353 -7.88 -18.75 -11.25
C ASP A 353 -7.07 -17.64 -10.54
N ALA A 354 -7.75 -16.60 -10.04
CA ALA A 354 -7.16 -15.52 -9.29
C ALA A 354 -6.53 -16.13 -8.05
N PRO A 355 -5.39 -15.59 -7.56
CA PRO A 355 -4.88 -15.96 -6.25
C PRO A 355 -6.02 -15.78 -5.26
N LEU A 356 -6.42 -16.92 -4.70
CA LEU A 356 -7.68 -17.19 -4.02
C LEU A 356 -8.17 -16.00 -3.18
N ARG A 357 -9.45 -15.64 -3.39
CA ARG A 357 -10.27 -15.07 -2.31
C ARG A 357 -9.97 -15.88 -1.04
N VAL A 358 -9.31 -15.26 -0.07
CA VAL A 358 -9.44 -15.70 1.31
C VAL A 358 -10.90 -15.49 1.63
N ARG A 359 -11.71 -16.56 1.60
CA ARG A 359 -13.02 -16.52 2.22
C ARG A 359 -12.76 -16.19 3.68
N SER A 360 -13.02 -14.94 4.09
CA SER A 360 -13.12 -14.61 5.50
C SER A 360 -14.17 -15.57 6.06
N ARG A 361 -13.76 -16.41 7.00
CA ARG A 361 -14.63 -17.43 7.61
C ARG A 361 -15.71 -16.81 8.51
N SER A 362 -15.88 -15.48 8.49
CA SER A 362 -16.83 -14.74 9.31
C SER A 362 -18.29 -14.84 8.83
N GLU A 363 -18.57 -15.37 7.63
CA GLU A 363 -19.95 -15.48 7.11
C GLU A 363 -20.62 -16.85 7.33
N THR A 364 -19.99 -17.78 8.06
CA THR A 364 -20.62 -19.11 8.37
C THR A 364 -20.75 -19.40 9.87
N GLY A 365 -20.57 -18.39 10.74
CA GLY A 365 -20.56 -18.54 12.20
C GLY A 365 -21.83 -18.14 12.95
N GLU A 366 -22.94 -17.76 12.30
CA GLU A 366 -24.15 -17.26 13.01
C GLU A 366 -25.40 -18.15 12.85
N ALA A 367 -25.31 -19.36 12.27
CA ALA A 367 -26.49 -20.18 12.02
C ALA A 367 -26.65 -21.45 12.89
N MET A 368 -25.70 -21.81 13.76
CA MET A 368 -25.86 -23.01 14.60
C MET A 368 -25.22 -22.83 15.97
N GLN A 369 -25.96 -22.24 16.91
CA GLN A 369 -25.93 -22.52 18.36
C GLN A 369 -26.86 -21.54 19.09
N ASN A 370 -28.17 -21.85 19.18
CA ASN A 370 -28.92 -21.71 20.44
C ASN A 370 -30.34 -22.33 20.35
N PRO A 371 -30.55 -23.60 20.73
CA PRO A 371 -31.87 -24.12 21.03
C PRO A 371 -32.08 -23.95 22.54
N ASN A 372 -32.53 -22.77 22.98
CA ASN A 372 -33.28 -22.51 24.23
C ASN A 372 -33.24 -21.02 24.58
N GLY A 373 -34.38 -20.34 24.50
CA GLY A 373 -34.50 -18.95 24.91
C GLY A 373 -35.84 -18.30 24.57
N ILE A 374 -36.95 -18.95 24.97
CA ILE A 374 -38.25 -18.28 25.07
C ILE A 374 -38.23 -17.43 26.34
N GLY A 375 -38.42 -16.12 26.21
CA GLY A 375 -38.81 -15.26 27.31
C GLY A 375 -38.20 -13.86 27.25
N THR A 376 -39.06 -12.85 27.42
CA THR A 376 -38.79 -11.42 27.64
C THR A 376 -38.46 -10.54 26.43
N ALA A 377 -39.49 -10.27 25.63
CA ALA A 377 -39.63 -9.04 24.85
C ALA A 377 -40.47 -8.03 25.65
N LEU A 378 -39.83 -7.10 26.36
CA LEU A 378 -40.41 -5.85 26.88
C LEU A 378 -39.32 -5.04 27.58
N GLY A 379 -38.89 -3.94 26.97
CA GLY A 379 -38.08 -2.90 27.63
C GLY A 379 -36.89 -2.43 26.79
N GLY A 380 -37.02 -1.25 26.16
CA GLY A 380 -35.87 -0.51 25.64
C GLY A 380 -36.01 0.12 24.24
N LEU A 381 -37.19 0.60 23.86
CA LEU A 381 -37.36 1.53 22.73
C LEU A 381 -37.73 2.91 23.30
N ALA A 382 -36.70 3.67 23.68
CA ALA A 382 -36.81 5.07 24.06
C ALA A 382 -35.49 5.77 23.73
N ASP A 383 -35.36 6.26 22.49
CA ASP A 383 -34.76 7.58 22.17
C ASP A 383 -34.64 7.79 20.65
N ALA A 384 -35.79 7.81 19.97
CA ALA A 384 -35.88 8.36 18.62
C ALA A 384 -37.32 8.82 18.37
N GLY A 385 -37.66 10.04 18.81
CA GLY A 385 -38.98 10.61 18.54
C GLY A 385 -39.22 11.95 19.22
N LEU A 386 -38.68 13.03 18.66
CA LEU A 386 -39.29 14.35 18.83
C LEU A 386 -39.01 15.23 17.61
N ALA A 387 -39.85 15.08 16.59
CA ALA A 387 -40.04 16.08 15.56
C ALA A 387 -41.52 16.09 15.17
N LEU A 388 -42.08 17.31 15.06
CA LEU A 388 -43.43 17.70 14.65
C LEU A 388 -44.47 17.86 15.78
N ALA A 389 -44.62 19.09 16.28
CA ALA A 389 -45.80 19.93 15.98
C ALA A 389 -45.78 21.23 16.81
N ALA A 390 -45.67 22.39 16.13
CA ALA A 390 -46.45 23.59 16.46
C ALA A 390 -46.37 24.58 15.29
N ARG A 391 -47.55 24.95 14.79
CA ARG A 391 -47.86 25.90 13.72
C ARG A 391 -48.17 27.28 14.33
N GLY A 392 -47.95 28.34 13.54
CA GLY A 392 -48.52 29.69 13.73
C GLY A 392 -47.60 30.65 14.49
N GLN A 393 -47.41 31.92 14.13
CA GLN A 393 -48.19 32.86 13.31
C GLN A 393 -47.30 34.08 12.94
N GLN A 394 -47.55 34.62 11.74
CA GLN A 394 -47.61 36.06 11.38
C GLN A 394 -46.37 36.98 11.34
N GLY A 395 -46.38 37.82 10.29
CA GLY A 395 -45.56 39.02 10.06
C GLY A 395 -44.53 38.80 8.95
N GLY A 396 -44.73 39.16 7.67
CA GLY A 396 -45.47 40.30 7.13
C GLY A 396 -44.52 41.49 6.99
N TYR A 397 -43.84 41.64 5.84
CA TYR A 397 -43.41 42.94 5.31
C TYR A 397 -43.19 42.82 3.79
N GLU A 398 -44.04 43.54 3.06
CA GLU A 398 -43.88 43.92 1.66
C GLU A 398 -42.72 44.92 1.50
N GLY A 399 -42.09 44.89 0.33
CA GLY A 399 -41.08 45.87 -0.07
C GLY A 399 -40.73 45.72 -1.54
N HIS A 400 -41.63 46.16 -2.42
CA HIS A 400 -41.33 46.53 -3.81
C HIS A 400 -40.24 47.61 -3.86
N HIS A 401 -39.35 47.56 -4.85
CA HIS A 401 -38.85 48.64 -5.73
C HIS A 401 -37.81 48.01 -6.68
N GLY A 402 -38.03 48.03 -8.00
CA GLY A 402 -37.47 49.02 -8.93
C GLY A 402 -35.97 48.74 -9.17
N GLY A 403 -35.46 48.35 -10.34
CA GLY A 403 -35.62 48.95 -11.66
C GLY A 403 -34.22 49.31 -12.19
N HIS A 404 -34.05 49.21 -13.51
CA HIS A 404 -32.96 49.77 -14.34
C HIS A 404 -31.56 49.13 -14.42
N HIS A 405 -31.29 48.62 -15.64
CA HIS A 405 -30.17 48.96 -16.53
C HIS A 405 -28.98 49.75 -15.93
N HIS A 406 -27.76 49.24 -16.14
CA HIS A 406 -26.73 49.96 -16.92
C HIS A 406 -25.60 49.01 -17.35
N THR A 407 -25.36 49.00 -18.65
CA THR A 407 -24.12 48.61 -19.33
C THR A 407 -23.00 49.58 -18.96
N TYR A 408 -21.80 49.08 -18.65
CA TYR A 408 -20.56 49.80 -18.92
C TYR A 408 -19.42 48.83 -19.24
N ALA A 409 -18.89 48.99 -20.45
CA ALA A 409 -17.57 48.56 -20.86
C ALA A 409 -16.52 49.37 -20.08
N GLY A 410 -15.34 48.79 -19.89
CA GLY A 410 -14.20 49.44 -19.26
C GLY A 410 -12.91 48.73 -19.65
N ASP A 411 -12.35 49.18 -20.77
CA ASP A 411 -10.95 49.02 -21.14
C ASP A 411 -10.01 49.69 -20.12
N GLY A 412 -8.82 49.12 -19.96
CA GLY A 412 -7.67 49.69 -19.26
C GLY A 412 -6.72 48.56 -18.84
N GLY A 413 -5.49 48.41 -19.32
CA GLY A 413 -4.57 49.39 -19.89
C GLY A 413 -3.39 49.57 -18.94
N GLY A 414 -2.20 49.08 -19.32
CA GLY A 414 -0.92 49.72 -19.00
C GLY A 414 -0.09 49.17 -17.81
N GLY A 415 1.22 49.05 -18.07
CA GLY A 415 2.32 48.95 -17.10
C GLY A 415 3.01 47.58 -17.13
N GLY A 416 4.15 47.37 -17.80
CA GLY A 416 5.25 48.30 -18.07
C GLY A 416 6.15 48.38 -16.84
N GLY A 417 7.23 47.59 -16.80
CA GLY A 417 8.13 47.52 -15.65
C GLY A 417 9.39 46.73 -15.94
N ASP A 418 10.20 47.23 -16.88
CA ASP A 418 11.60 46.88 -16.99
C ASP A 418 12.38 47.54 -15.84
N GLY A 419 13.20 46.75 -15.15
CA GLY A 419 14.10 47.22 -14.10
C GLY A 419 15.40 46.45 -14.16
N GLY A 420 16.32 46.92 -15.00
CA GLY A 420 17.71 46.49 -14.96
C GLY A 420 18.55 47.29 -13.97
N GLY A 421 19.74 46.77 -13.67
CA GLY A 421 20.93 47.59 -13.42
C GLY A 421 21.56 47.53 -12.03
N GLY A 422 22.89 47.28 -12.03
CA GLY A 422 23.84 47.62 -10.97
C GLY A 422 24.23 46.42 -10.11
N GLY A 423 25.45 45.88 -10.13
CA GLY A 423 26.75 46.55 -10.32
C GLY A 423 27.26 47.01 -8.95
N GLY A 424 28.17 46.20 -8.38
CA GLY A 424 28.87 46.44 -7.11
C GLY A 424 29.85 45.30 -6.87
#